data_AF-A0A3B3X0Y4-F1
#
_entry.id   AF-A0A3B3X0Y4-F1
#
_cell.length_a   1.000
_cell.length_b   1.000
_cell.length_c   1.000
_cell.angle_alpha   90.00
_cell.angle_beta   90.00
_cell.angle_gamma   90.00
#
_symmetry.space_group_name_H-M   'P 1'
#
loop_
_entity.id
_entity.type
_entity.pdbx_description
1 polymer ?
#
loop_
_entity_poly.entity_id
_entity_poly.type
_entity_poly.pdbx_seq_one_letter_code
_entity_poly.pdbx_strand_id
1 'polypeptide(L)'
;MLLTIRKQLRSHPALIPLFFFIGGGAAMSLMYLARLGLRNPDVSWDRKNNPEPWNKLSPNYQYKVCVCHVNKNTLLQWFFHHMIQLTLWKNSVSGFIRA
;
A
#
# COMPACT_ATOMS: atom_id res chain seq x y z
N MET A 1 -15.20 17.31 -22.62
CA MET A 1 -15.09 16.10 -21.77
C MET A 1 -15.08 16.44 -20.27
N LEU A 2 -14.08 17.17 -19.76
CA LEU A 2 -14.00 17.51 -18.32
C LEU A 2 -15.18 18.34 -17.79
N LEU A 3 -15.71 19.27 -18.59
CA LEU A 3 -16.88 20.07 -18.22
C LEU A 3 -18.16 19.23 -18.07
N THR A 4 -18.30 18.15 -18.85
CA THR A 4 -19.42 17.22 -18.78
C THR A 4 -19.36 16.41 -17.48
N ILE A 5 -18.18 15.90 -17.13
CA ILE A 5 -17.94 15.17 -15.87
C ILE A 5 -18.24 16.06 -14.66
N ARG A 6 -17.81 17.33 -14.71
CA ARG A 6 -18.06 18.29 -13.62
C ARG A 6 -19.54 18.64 -13.46
N LYS A 7 -20.31 18.66 -14.55
CA LYS A 7 -21.78 18.80 -14.49
C LYS A 7 -22.43 17.55 -13.87
N GLN A 8 -21.95 16.35 -14.22
CA GLN A 8 -22.45 15.07 -13.69
C GLN A 8 -22.15 14.88 -12.18
N LEU A 9 -20.98 15.30 -11.69
CA LEU A 9 -20.67 15.27 -10.26
C LEU A 9 -21.57 16.20 -9.43
N ARG A 10 -22.07 17.30 -10.02
CA ARG A 10 -23.00 18.21 -9.34
C ARG A 10 -24.44 17.73 -9.36
N SER A 11 -24.85 17.00 -10.40
CA SER A 11 -26.21 16.45 -10.50
C SER A 11 -26.39 15.16 -9.67
N HIS A 12 -25.31 14.38 -9.46
CA HIS A 12 -25.35 13.14 -8.68
C HIS A 12 -24.19 13.08 -7.66
N PRO A 13 -24.39 13.52 -6.40
CA PRO A 13 -23.31 13.57 -5.41
C PRO A 13 -22.79 12.19 -4.99
N ALA A 14 -23.55 11.12 -5.23
CA ALA A 14 -23.14 9.74 -4.96
C ALA A 14 -21.90 9.29 -5.79
N LEU A 15 -21.59 9.97 -6.90
CA LEU A 15 -20.42 9.63 -7.74
C LEU A 15 -19.10 10.18 -7.18
N ILE A 16 -19.14 11.14 -6.25
CA ILE A 16 -17.95 11.76 -5.64
C ILE A 16 -17.03 10.73 -4.95
N PRO A 17 -17.53 9.87 -4.04
CA PRO A 17 -16.68 8.86 -3.38
C PRO A 17 -16.10 7.85 -4.37
N LEU A 18 -16.84 7.49 -5.43
CA LEU A 18 -16.36 6.57 -6.46
C LEU A 18 -15.15 7.14 -7.21
N PHE A 19 -15.25 8.39 -7.68
CA PHE A 19 -14.13 9.05 -8.36
C PHE A 19 -12.94 9.31 -7.43
N PHE A 20 -13.19 9.53 -6.14
CA PHE A 20 -12.13 9.68 -5.15
C PHE A 20 -11.28 8.41 -5.02
N PHE A 21 -11.90 7.24 -4.90
CA PHE A 21 -11.14 5.98 -4.80
C PHE A 21 -10.45 5.58 -6.10
N ILE A 22 -11.09 5.81 -7.25
CA ILE A 22 -10.48 5.50 -8.56
C ILE A 22 -9.31 6.45 -8.83
N GLY A 23 -9.51 7.75 -8.65
CA GLY A 23 -8.49 8.77 -8.86
C GLY A 23 -7.36 8.65 -7.84
N GLY A 24 -7.71 8.43 -6.56
CA GLY A 24 -6.76 8.20 -5.48
C GLY A 24 -5.92 6.93 -5.71
N GLY A 25 -6.56 5.83 -6.12
CA GLY A 25 -5.89 4.58 -6.48
C GLY A 25 -4.91 4.77 -7.65
N ALA A 26 -5.36 5.38 -8.74
CA ALA A 26 -4.50 5.64 -9.90
C ALA A 26 -3.33 6.58 -9.57
N ALA A 27 -3.58 7.64 -8.81
CA ALA A 27 -2.54 8.57 -8.37
C ALA A 27 -1.53 7.90 -7.43
N MET A 28 -1.99 7.09 -6.46
CA MET A 28 -1.11 6.33 -5.56
C MET A 28 -0.28 5.30 -6.31
N SER A 29 -0.86 4.57 -7.27
CA SER A 29 -0.12 3.61 -8.10
C SER A 29 0.97 4.30 -8.92
N LEU A 30 0.65 5.43 -9.55
CA LEU A 30 1.63 6.24 -10.29
C LEU A 30 2.71 6.81 -9.37
N MET A 31 2.34 7.32 -8.20
CA MET A 31 3.30 7.85 -7.22
C MET A 31 4.25 6.75 -6.73
N TYR A 32 3.73 5.54 -6.49
CA TYR A 32 4.54 4.40 -6.09
C TYR A 32 5.51 4.00 -7.20
N LEU A 33 5.06 3.89 -8.45
CA LEU A 33 5.91 3.62 -9.59
C LEU A 33 6.97 4.71 -9.80
N ALA A 34 6.62 5.99 -9.64
CA ALA A 34 7.55 7.10 -9.70
C ALA A 34 8.61 7.01 -8.58
N ARG A 35 8.21 6.67 -7.35
CA ARG A 35 9.14 6.45 -6.24
C ARG A 35 10.09 5.28 -6.55
N LEU A 36 9.58 4.18 -7.10
CA LEU A 36 10.41 3.04 -7.51
C LEU A 36 11.37 3.43 -8.63
N GLY A 37 10.88 4.10 -9.67
CA GLY A 37 11.71 4.48 -10.81
C GLY A 37 12.82 5.46 -10.43
N LEU A 38 12.55 6.44 -9.55
CA LEU A 38 13.49 7.54 -9.28
C LEU A 38 14.48 7.26 -8.14
N ARG A 39 14.10 6.41 -7.17
CA ARG A 39 14.88 6.19 -5.94
C ARG A 39 15.39 4.77 -5.78
N ASN A 40 15.05 3.84 -6.67
CA ASN A 40 15.55 2.48 -6.59
C ASN A 40 16.98 2.41 -7.17
N PRO A 41 18.00 1.92 -6.43
CA PRO A 41 19.36 1.81 -6.93
C PRO A 41 19.51 0.88 -8.15
N ASP A 42 18.58 -0.05 -8.36
CA ASP A 42 18.55 -0.94 -9.53
C ASP A 42 18.08 -0.22 -10.81
N VAL A 43 17.47 0.97 -10.68
CA VAL A 43 16.94 1.75 -11.79
C VAL A 43 17.76 3.01 -11.93
N SER A 44 18.64 3.04 -12.93
CA SER A 44 19.48 4.21 -13.23
C SER A 44 19.09 4.85 -14.55
N TRP A 45 18.64 6.11 -14.48
CA TRP A 45 18.33 6.94 -15.65
C TRP A 45 19.56 7.60 -16.26
N ASP A 46 20.64 7.69 -15.49
CA ASP A 46 21.91 8.28 -15.91
C ASP A 46 22.81 7.23 -16.56
N ARG A 47 22.80 7.19 -17.90
CA ARG A 47 23.59 6.24 -18.70
C ARG A 47 25.01 6.73 -19.00
N LYS A 48 25.32 8.01 -18.78
CA LYS A 48 26.60 8.62 -19.22
C LYS A 48 27.56 8.90 -18.07
N ASN A 49 27.08 9.41 -16.94
CA ASN A 49 27.95 9.75 -15.80
C ASN A 49 27.96 8.67 -14.70
N ASN A 50 27.29 7.55 -14.92
CA ASN A 50 27.21 6.45 -13.98
C ASN A 50 27.10 5.10 -14.72
N PRO A 51 28.15 4.68 -15.47
CA PRO A 51 28.13 3.43 -16.25
C PRO A 51 27.91 2.20 -15.36
N GLU A 52 28.24 2.32 -14.07
CA GLU A 52 28.14 1.28 -13.07
C GLU A 52 27.30 1.77 -11.88
N PRO A 53 25.99 1.48 -11.83
CA PRO A 53 25.08 2.05 -10.84
C PRO A 53 25.45 1.73 -9.38
N TRP A 54 26.16 0.63 -9.16
CA TRP A 54 26.65 0.20 -7.85
C TRP A 54 27.77 1.08 -7.28
N ASN A 55 28.49 1.84 -8.10
CA ASN A 55 29.64 2.62 -7.65
C ASN A 55 29.26 3.83 -6.78
N LYS A 56 27.99 4.26 -6.84
CA LYS A 56 27.44 5.34 -5.99
C LYS A 56 26.86 4.85 -4.67
N LEU A 57 26.77 3.54 -4.46
CA LEU A 57 26.25 2.97 -3.23
C LEU A 57 27.38 2.88 -2.20
N SER A 58 27.16 3.46 -1.02
CA SER A 58 28.08 3.25 0.10
C SER A 58 28.13 1.74 0.43
N PRO A 59 29.29 1.16 0.76
CA PRO A 59 29.39 -0.23 1.22
C PRO A 59 28.48 -0.58 2.42
N ASN A 60 28.06 0.43 3.20
CA ASN A 60 27.12 0.30 4.32
C ASN A 60 25.65 0.49 3.92
N TYR A 61 25.33 0.66 2.63
CA TYR A 61 23.98 0.92 2.17
C TYR A 61 23.12 -0.36 2.18
N GLN A 62 22.33 -0.53 3.24
CA GLN A 62 21.32 -1.58 3.31
C GLN A 62 20.09 -1.20 2.49
N TYR A 63 20.09 -1.55 1.20
CA TYR A 63 18.98 -1.29 0.27
C TYR A 63 17.72 -2.12 0.56
N LYS A 64 17.91 -3.29 1.20
CA LYS A 64 16.82 -4.18 1.64
C LYS A 64 16.37 -3.75 3.04
N VAL A 65 15.71 -2.61 3.12
CA VAL A 65 14.80 -2.38 4.24
C VAL A 65 13.57 -3.24 3.96
N CYS A 66 13.65 -4.50 4.37
CA CYS A 66 12.46 -5.25 4.71
C CYS A 66 11.73 -4.41 5.77
N VAL A 67 10.63 -3.75 5.39
CA VAL A 67 9.62 -3.28 6.36
C VAL A 67 9.14 -4.47 7.22
N CYS A 68 9.35 -5.69 6.72
CA CYS A 68 9.38 -6.92 7.48
C CYS A 68 10.82 -7.39 7.82
N HIS A 69 11.59 -6.67 8.63
CA HIS A 69 12.24 -7.38 9.75
C HIS A 69 11.16 -7.64 10.80
N VAL A 70 10.10 -8.30 10.36
CA VAL A 70 9.20 -9.01 11.22
C VAL A 70 10.07 -10.09 11.82
N ASN A 71 10.32 -9.95 13.11
CA ASN A 71 10.59 -11.10 13.92
C ASN A 71 9.46 -12.10 13.62
N LYS A 72 9.74 -13.25 13.00
CA LYS A 72 8.72 -14.20 12.49
C LYS A 72 7.72 -14.64 13.59
N ASN A 73 8.11 -14.42 14.83
CA ASN A 73 7.45 -14.66 16.10
C ASN A 73 6.35 -13.63 16.40
N THR A 74 6.43 -12.40 15.87
CA THR A 74 5.44 -11.35 16.15
C THR A 74 4.24 -11.44 15.20
N LEU A 75 4.43 -11.71 13.89
CA LEU A 75 3.30 -11.87 12.96
C LEU A 75 2.46 -13.12 13.26
N LEU A 76 3.11 -14.24 13.59
CA LEU A 76 2.38 -15.45 13.99
C LEU A 76 1.59 -15.21 15.28
N GLN A 77 2.16 -14.54 16.28
CA GLN A 77 1.40 -14.20 17.49
C GLN A 77 0.21 -13.28 17.22
N TRP A 78 0.35 -12.25 16.38
CA TRP A 78 -0.78 -11.38 16.02
C TRP A 78 -1.88 -12.14 15.28
N PHE A 79 -1.52 -13.07 14.38
CA PHE A 79 -2.46 -13.94 13.69
C PHE A 79 -3.17 -14.91 14.66
N PHE A 80 -2.44 -15.61 15.51
CA PHE A 80 -3.03 -16.53 16.49
C PHE A 80 -3.90 -15.80 17.52
N HIS A 81 -3.49 -14.62 17.99
CA HIS A 81 -4.29 -13.83 18.93
C HIS A 81 -5.58 -13.31 18.27
N HIS A 82 -5.53 -12.84 17.02
CA HIS A 82 -6.74 -12.42 16.29
C HIS A 82 -7.67 -13.60 15.96
N MET A 83 -7.13 -14.78 15.66
CA MET A 83 -7.95 -15.98 15.46
C MET A 83 -8.64 -16.46 16.75
N ILE A 84 -7.97 -16.37 17.90
CA ILE A 84 -8.58 -16.69 19.20
C ILE A 84 -9.69 -15.69 19.53
N GLN A 85 -9.48 -14.39 19.30
CA GLN A 85 -10.51 -13.37 19.55
C GLN A 85 -11.72 -13.52 18.60
N LEU A 86 -11.51 -13.85 17.33
CA LEU A 86 -12.60 -14.10 16.38
C LEU A 86 -13.39 -15.37 16.72
N THR A 87 -12.73 -16.40 17.27
CA THR A 87 -13.39 -17.64 17.71
C THR A 87 -14.19 -17.41 18.99
N LEU A 88 -13.63 -16.67 19.96
CA LEU A 88 -14.32 -16.28 21.20
C LEU A 88 -15.51 -15.34 20.92
N TRP A 89 -15.36 -14.40 20.00
CA TRP A 89 -16.42 -13.50 19.57
C TRP A 89 -17.57 -14.24 18.88
N LYS A 90 -17.26 -15.17 17.96
CA LYS A 90 -18.29 -16.02 17.33
C LYS A 90 -19.08 -16.83 18.36
N ASN A 91 -18.41 -17.38 19.37
CA ASN A 91 -19.07 -18.15 20.43
C ASN A 91 -19.93 -17.26 21.33
N SER A 92 -19.46 -16.06 21.68
CA SER A 92 -20.21 -15.08 22.49
C SER A 92 -21.46 -14.55 21.78
N VAL A 93 -21.37 -14.21 20.49
CA VAL A 93 -22.52 -13.75 19.69
C VAL A 93 -23.52 -14.88 19.47
N SER A 94 -23.05 -16.12 19.28
CA SER A 94 -23.95 -17.28 19.12
C SER A 94 -24.71 -17.66 20.40
N GLY A 95 -24.13 -17.39 21.58
CA GLY A 95 -24.80 -17.56 22.88
C GLY A 95 -25.83 -16.47 23.16
N PHE A 96 -25.59 -15.23 22.73
CA PHE A 96 -26.54 -14.12 22.88
C PHE A 96 -27.76 -14.23 21.96
N ILE A 97 -27.63 -14.86 20.79
CA ILE A 97 -28.74 -15.07 19.84
C ILE A 97 -29.61 -16.30 20.22
N ARG A 98 -29.15 -17.14 21.15
CA ARG A 98 -29.87 -18.35 21.61
C ARG A 98 -30.43 -18.25 23.03
N ALA A 99 -30.33 -17.10 23.69
CA ALA A 99 -30.98 -16.79 24.96
C ALA A 99 -32.20 -15.90 24.70
#